data_AF-A0A2V5Y0F5-F1
#
_entry.id   AF-A0A2V5Y0F5-F1
#
_cell.length_a   1.000
_cell.length_b   1.000
_cell.length_c   1.000
_cell.angle_alpha   90.00
_cell.angle_beta   90.00
_cell.angle_gamma   90.00
#
_symmetry.space_group_name_H-M   'P 1'
#
loop_
_entity.id
_entity.type
_entity.pdbx_description
1 polymer ?
#
loop_
_entity_poly.entity_id
_entity_poly.type
_entity_poly.pdbx_seq_one_letter_code
_entity_poly.pdbx_strand_id
1 'polypeptide(L)'
;NFEYPRYDLDICIFRVYQNGKPAQIHDFLKWNPGGPSDGELTIVSGSPGKTDRQLTVDELADMRDRFLPYVLRMFNRREVLELAYGGRSFENARKARDDLFGEQNNRKRYNGYLAGLLDPQVWAQL
;
A
#
# COMPACT_ATOMS: atom_id res chain seq x y z
N ASN A 1 -1.74 -3.03 -8.40
CA ASN A 1 -1.10 -2.65 -7.11
C ASN A 1 0.17 -3.46 -6.93
N PHE A 2 1.24 -2.82 -6.45
CA PHE A 2 2.57 -3.43 -6.16
C PHE A 2 3.33 -4.02 -7.36
N GLU A 3 3.13 -3.49 -8.56
CA GLU A 3 3.75 -3.98 -9.79
C GLU A 3 4.32 -2.79 -10.59
N TYR A 4 5.42 -3.03 -11.31
CA TYR A 4 6.05 -2.10 -12.24
C TYR A 4 6.34 -2.85 -13.57
N PRO A 5 6.12 -2.25 -14.76
CA PRO A 5 5.65 -0.88 -15.01
C PRO A 5 4.19 -0.66 -14.58
N ARG A 6 3.83 0.61 -14.29
CA ARG A 6 2.49 1.00 -13.84
C ARG A 6 1.98 2.18 -14.65
N TYR A 7 0.69 2.13 -15.00
CA TYR A 7 0.03 3.11 -15.88
C TYR A 7 -1.15 3.83 -15.21
N ASP A 8 -1.31 3.68 -13.89
CA ASP A 8 -2.39 4.32 -13.14
C ASP A 8 -1.97 5.72 -12.68
N LEU A 9 -2.83 6.72 -12.92
CA LEU A 9 -2.68 8.07 -12.38
C LEU A 9 -3.43 8.18 -11.05
N ASP A 10 -2.73 7.93 -9.95
CA ASP A 10 -3.28 7.92 -8.59
C ASP A 10 -3.06 9.28 -7.90
N ILE A 11 -3.90 10.27 -8.22
CA ILE A 11 -3.86 11.62 -7.64
C ILE A 11 -5.25 12.13 -7.26
N CYS A 12 -5.34 12.92 -6.19
CA CYS A 12 -6.52 13.70 -5.84
C CYS A 12 -6.10 15.09 -5.36
N ILE A 13 -6.77 16.14 -5.86
CA ILE A 13 -6.42 17.53 -5.57
C ILE A 13 -7.40 18.10 -4.55
N PHE A 14 -6.85 18.59 -3.45
CA PHE A 14 -7.61 19.29 -2.40
C PHE A 14 -7.15 20.75 -2.30
N ARG A 15 -8.00 21.59 -1.70
CA ARG A 15 -7.68 22.97 -1.36
C ARG A 15 -7.90 23.19 0.13
N VAL A 16 -6.89 23.71 0.81
CA VAL A 16 -6.98 24.07 2.22
C VAL A 16 -7.68 25.43 2.37
N TYR A 17 -8.57 25.54 3.35
CA TYR A 17 -9.28 26.77 3.69
C TYR A 17 -8.98 27.17 5.14
N GLN A 18 -8.90 28.47 5.39
CA GLN A 18 -8.80 29.09 6.71
C GLN A 18 -9.86 30.18 6.81
N ASN A 19 -10.70 30.13 7.84
CA ASN A 19 -11.79 31.09 8.07
C ASN A 19 -12.72 31.27 6.86
N GLY A 20 -13.08 30.17 6.20
CA GLY A 20 -13.97 30.17 5.02
C GLY A 20 -13.33 30.71 3.73
N LYS A 21 -12.04 31.05 3.73
CA LYS A 21 -11.30 31.52 2.54
C LYS A 21 -10.17 30.56 2.21
N PRO A 22 -9.73 30.45 0.93
CA PRO A 22 -8.55 29.67 0.60
C PRO A 22 -7.34 30.13 1.42
N ALA A 23 -6.63 29.17 2.02
CA ALA A 23 -5.45 29.46 2.82
C ALA A 23 -4.36 30.14 1.96
N GLN A 24 -3.67 31.13 2.53
CA GLN A 24 -2.52 31.79 1.90
C GLN A 24 -1.26 30.99 2.25
N ILE A 25 -0.61 30.39 1.24
CA ILE A 25 0.57 29.54 1.41
C ILE A 25 1.76 30.26 0.79
N HIS A 26 2.78 30.58 1.60
CA HIS A 26 3.98 31.29 1.13
C HIS A 26 4.99 30.34 0.47
N ASP A 27 5.16 29.15 1.02
CA ASP A 27 6.11 28.14 0.54
C ASP A 27 5.38 26.94 -0.04
N PHE A 28 5.62 26.63 -1.32
CA PHE A 28 5.03 25.48 -1.99
C PHE A 28 5.96 24.94 -3.08
N LEU A 29 5.79 23.66 -3.41
CA LEU A 29 6.53 23.00 -4.49
C LEU A 29 5.99 23.46 -5.84
N LYS A 30 6.88 23.94 -6.72
CA LYS A 30 6.53 24.36 -8.08
C LYS A 30 6.41 23.15 -9.00
N TRP A 31 5.42 23.18 -9.88
CA TRP A 31 5.23 22.14 -10.89
C TRP A 31 6.33 22.21 -11.96
N ASN A 32 6.95 21.08 -12.27
CA ASN A 32 7.87 20.94 -13.41
C ASN A 32 7.15 20.18 -14.55
N PRO A 33 6.78 20.86 -15.65
CA PRO A 33 6.10 20.21 -16.77
C PRO A 33 7.03 19.33 -17.64
N GLY A 34 8.35 19.43 -17.47
CA GLY A 34 9.33 18.63 -18.22
C GLY A 34 9.37 17.15 -17.82
N GLY A 35 8.81 16.80 -16.66
CA GLY A 35 8.89 15.45 -16.10
C GLY A 35 10.30 15.06 -15.64
N PRO A 36 10.43 13.89 -14.99
CA PRO A 36 11.73 13.38 -14.55
C PRO A 36 12.51 12.77 -15.72
N SER A 37 13.84 12.85 -15.64
CA SER A 37 14.78 12.14 -16.53
C SER A 37 15.43 10.95 -15.82
N ASP A 38 15.94 9.99 -16.60
CA ASP A 38 16.71 8.87 -16.03
C ASP A 38 17.95 9.38 -15.29
N GLY A 39 18.22 8.82 -14.10
CA GLY A 39 19.32 9.23 -13.22
C GLY A 39 19.15 10.59 -12.51
N GLU A 40 18.02 11.28 -12.64
CA GLU A 40 17.79 12.57 -11.99
C GLU A 40 17.64 12.45 -10.46
N LEU A 41 18.25 13.37 -9.71
CA LEU A 41 18.12 13.43 -8.24
C LEU A 41 16.65 13.61 -7.86
N THR A 42 16.11 12.61 -7.18
CA THR A 42 14.72 12.62 -6.70
C THR A 42 14.70 12.58 -5.18
N ILE A 43 14.01 13.56 -4.58
CA ILE A 43 13.80 13.63 -3.13
C ILE A 43 12.30 13.50 -2.86
N VAL A 44 11.93 12.62 -1.92
CA VAL A 44 10.54 12.42 -1.51
C VAL A 44 10.40 12.78 -0.03
N SER A 45 9.45 13.66 0.27
CA SER A 45 9.02 13.96 1.64
C SER A 45 7.67 13.33 1.91
N GLY A 46 7.44 12.86 3.13
CA GLY A 46 6.20 12.21 3.52
C GLY A 46 6.19 11.79 4.98
N SER A 47 5.18 11.02 5.36
CA SER A 47 5.00 10.48 6.71
C SER A 47 4.95 8.95 6.64
N PRO A 48 6.10 8.26 6.51
CA PRO A 48 6.14 6.80 6.42
C PRO A 48 5.58 6.18 7.70
N GLY A 49 4.71 5.17 7.56
CA GLY A 49 3.97 4.61 8.69
C GLY A 49 4.80 3.70 9.62
N LYS A 50 5.40 2.65 9.07
CA LYS A 50 6.16 1.64 9.85
C LYS A 50 7.29 1.06 9.01
N THR A 51 8.39 0.71 9.68
CA THR A 51 9.41 -0.21 9.18
C THR A 51 9.72 -1.25 10.25
N ASP A 52 10.24 -2.40 9.83
CA ASP A 52 10.63 -3.52 10.71
C ASP A 52 12.15 -3.68 10.77
N ARG A 53 12.89 -2.58 10.56
CA ARG A 53 14.37 -2.55 10.44
C ARG A 53 15.15 -2.98 11.69
N GLN A 54 14.47 -3.16 12.82
CA GLN A 54 15.07 -3.56 14.10
C GLN A 54 14.70 -5.00 14.49
N LEU A 55 13.94 -5.72 13.66
CA LEU A 55 13.66 -7.13 13.91
C LEU A 55 14.96 -7.94 13.84
N THR A 56 15.10 -8.86 14.78
CA THR A 56 16.11 -9.90 14.76
C THR A 56 15.87 -10.90 13.63
N VAL A 57 16.90 -11.68 13.28
CA VAL A 57 16.80 -12.75 12.28
C VAL A 57 15.73 -13.78 12.66
N ASP A 58 15.63 -14.12 13.95
CA ASP A 58 14.62 -15.05 14.46
C ASP A 58 13.19 -14.49 14.34
N GLU A 59 12.99 -13.20 14.60
CA GLU A 59 11.69 -12.55 14.42
C GLU A 59 11.30 -12.45 12.93
N LEU A 60 12.27 -12.25 12.02
CA LEU A 60 12.02 -12.30 10.59
C LEU A 60 11.64 -13.72 10.13
N ALA A 61 12.29 -14.75 10.67
CA ALA A 61 11.96 -16.14 10.38
C ALA A 61 10.56 -16.48 10.88
N ASP A 62 10.22 -15.99 12.08
CA ASP A 62 8.88 -16.14 12.61
C ASP A 62 7.82 -15.45 11.75
N MET A 63 8.13 -14.23 11.30
CA MET A 63 7.26 -13.47 10.42
C MET A 63 6.96 -14.27 9.14
N ARG A 64 7.99 -14.85 8.52
CA ARG A 64 7.90 -15.69 7.31
C ARG A 64 7.07 -16.94 7.55
N ASP A 65 7.38 -17.69 8.60
CA ASP A 65 6.90 -19.07 8.77
C ASP A 65 5.54 -19.16 9.46
N ARG A 66 5.21 -18.19 10.33
CA ARG A 66 3.98 -18.24 11.14
C ARG A 66 3.05 -17.06 10.87
N PHE A 67 3.54 -15.83 11.03
CA PHE A 67 2.68 -14.63 11.02
C PHE A 67 2.08 -14.36 9.64
N LEU A 68 2.91 -14.23 8.59
CA LEU A 68 2.43 -13.90 7.25
C LEU A 68 1.48 -14.96 6.69
N PRO A 69 1.74 -16.28 6.81
CA PRO A 69 0.79 -17.29 6.37
C PRO A 69 -0.56 -17.22 7.09
N TYR A 70 -0.55 -16.94 8.40
CA TYR A 70 -1.78 -16.77 9.17
C TYR A 70 -2.59 -15.56 8.66
N VAL A 71 -1.94 -14.41 8.53
CA VAL A 71 -2.56 -13.17 8.07
C VAL A 71 -3.10 -13.30 6.64
N LEU A 72 -2.35 -13.94 5.74
CA LEU A 72 -2.80 -14.20 4.38
C LEU A 72 -4.03 -15.10 4.32
N ARG A 73 -4.11 -16.15 5.15
CA ARG A 73 -5.34 -16.97 5.22
C ARG A 73 -6.55 -16.14 5.66
N MET A 74 -6.38 -15.21 6.59
CA MET A 74 -7.44 -14.28 7.00
C MET A 74 -7.91 -13.42 5.82
N PHE A 75 -7.00 -12.73 5.12
CA PHE A 75 -7.33 -11.87 3.98
C PHE A 75 -8.04 -12.65 2.86
N ASN A 76 -7.54 -13.84 2.51
CA ASN A 76 -8.18 -14.68 1.48
C ASN A 76 -9.62 -15.08 1.87
N ARG A 77 -9.86 -15.42 3.14
CA ARG A 77 -11.20 -15.78 3.61
C ARG A 77 -12.16 -14.60 3.60
N ARG A 78 -11.71 -13.42 3.99
CA ARG A 78 -12.51 -12.19 3.99
C ARG A 78 -12.87 -11.76 2.57
N GLU A 79 -11.91 -11.78 1.65
CA GLU A 79 -12.15 -11.47 0.25
C GLU A 79 -13.25 -12.37 -0.35
N VAL A 80 -13.20 -13.69 -0.10
CA VAL A 80 -14.27 -14.61 -0.54
C VAL A 80 -15.62 -14.26 0.08
N LEU A 81 -15.64 -13.93 1.37
CA LEU A 81 -16.87 -13.57 2.08
C LEU A 81 -17.49 -12.28 1.52
N GLU A 82 -16.69 -11.25 1.30
CA GLU A 82 -17.11 -9.95 0.79
C GLU A 82 -17.58 -10.04 -0.67
N LEU A 83 -16.86 -10.79 -1.50
CA LEU A 83 -17.30 -11.11 -2.87
C LEU A 83 -18.65 -11.85 -2.88
N ALA A 84 -18.80 -12.87 -2.02
CA ALA A 84 -20.04 -13.64 -1.92
C ALA A 84 -21.20 -12.82 -1.36
N TYR A 85 -20.95 -11.87 -0.46
CA TYR A 85 -21.96 -10.95 0.06
C TYR A 85 -22.35 -9.90 -0.99
N GLY A 86 -21.36 -9.29 -1.64
CA GLY A 86 -21.54 -8.29 -2.68
C GLY A 86 -22.25 -8.84 -3.92
N GLY A 87 -21.96 -10.09 -4.31
CA GLY A 87 -22.61 -10.75 -5.45
C GLY A 87 -24.12 -10.99 -5.28
N ARG A 88 -24.69 -10.79 -4.09
CA ARG A 88 -26.14 -10.98 -3.85
C ARG A 88 -27.01 -9.80 -4.27
N SER A 89 -26.46 -8.59 -4.31
CA SER A 89 -27.19 -7.40 -4.78
C SER A 89 -26.26 -6.22 -5.02
N PHE A 90 -26.71 -5.27 -5.85
CA PHE A 90 -26.00 -4.02 -6.08
C PHE A 90 -25.71 -3.25 -4.78
N GLU A 91 -26.70 -3.13 -3.87
CA GLU A 91 -26.51 -2.42 -2.61
C GLU A 91 -25.52 -3.10 -1.67
N ASN A 92 -25.47 -4.43 -1.64
CA ASN A 92 -24.45 -5.15 -0.87
C ASN A 92 -23.05 -4.91 -1.45
N ALA A 93 -22.91 -4.94 -2.79
CA ALA A 93 -21.65 -4.64 -3.44
C ALA A 93 -21.18 -3.22 -3.13
N ARG A 94 -22.08 -2.23 -3.16
CA ARG A 94 -21.76 -0.85 -2.79
C ARG A 94 -21.27 -0.73 -1.34
N LYS A 95 -21.90 -1.46 -0.40
CA LYS A 95 -21.50 -1.47 1.02
C LYS A 95 -20.15 -2.13 1.25
N ALA A 96 -19.89 -3.26 0.58
CA ALA A 96 -18.67 -4.04 0.76
C ALA A 96 -17.48 -3.53 -0.07
N ARG A 97 -17.69 -2.57 -0.98
CA ARG A 97 -16.68 -2.14 -1.95
C ARG A 97 -15.37 -1.71 -1.30
N ASP A 98 -15.44 -0.88 -0.27
CA ASP A 98 -14.25 -0.27 0.33
C ASP A 98 -13.49 -1.31 1.19
N ASP A 99 -14.22 -2.16 1.91
CA ASP A 99 -13.66 -3.30 2.65
C ASP A 99 -12.96 -4.28 1.70
N LEU A 100 -13.64 -4.70 0.63
CA LEU A 100 -13.10 -5.61 -0.38
C LEU A 100 -11.84 -5.05 -1.03
N PHE A 101 -11.83 -3.77 -1.40
CA PHE A 101 -10.66 -3.12 -1.94
C PHE A 101 -9.50 -3.12 -0.93
N GLY A 102 -9.77 -2.84 0.34
CA GLY A 102 -8.80 -2.89 1.42
C GLY A 102 -8.22 -4.29 1.63
N GLU A 103 -9.05 -5.32 1.68
CA GLU A 103 -8.65 -6.72 1.85
C GLU A 103 -7.81 -7.20 0.66
N GLN A 104 -8.21 -6.89 -0.57
CA GLN A 104 -7.43 -7.20 -1.79
C GLN A 104 -6.07 -6.50 -1.82
N ASN A 105 -6.04 -5.22 -1.46
CA ASN A 105 -4.79 -4.46 -1.40
C ASN A 105 -3.84 -5.01 -0.34
N ASN A 106 -4.36 -5.32 0.85
CA ASN A 106 -3.58 -5.93 1.91
C ASN A 106 -3.08 -7.32 1.52
N ARG A 107 -3.92 -8.18 0.94
CA ARG A 107 -3.49 -9.50 0.47
C ARG A 107 -2.30 -9.39 -0.47
N LYS A 108 -2.34 -8.48 -1.45
CA LYS A 108 -1.21 -8.24 -2.36
C LYS A 108 0.04 -7.75 -1.60
N ARG A 109 -0.11 -6.81 -0.67
CA ARG A 109 1.00 -6.30 0.16
C ARG A 109 1.69 -7.41 0.96
N TYR A 110 0.90 -8.22 1.68
CA TYR A 110 1.43 -9.29 2.53
C TYR A 110 1.99 -10.46 1.72
N ASN A 111 1.45 -10.74 0.53
CA ASN A 111 2.09 -11.66 -0.42
C ASN A 111 3.48 -11.15 -0.84
N GLY A 112 3.63 -9.84 -1.07
CA GLY A 112 4.92 -9.22 -1.36
C GLY A 112 5.91 -9.36 -0.21
N TYR A 113 5.48 -9.15 1.04
CA TYR A 113 6.33 -9.38 2.22
C TYR A 113 6.79 -10.83 2.32
N LEU A 114 5.86 -11.78 2.14
CA LEU A 114 6.20 -13.20 2.19
C LEU A 114 7.16 -13.57 1.06
N ALA A 115 6.94 -13.08 -0.16
CA ALA A 115 7.83 -13.31 -1.29
C ALA A 115 9.25 -12.79 -1.01
N GLY A 116 9.38 -11.58 -0.46
CA GLY A 116 10.68 -11.03 -0.05
C GLY A 116 11.38 -11.88 1.01
N LEU A 117 10.65 -12.35 2.02
CA LEU A 117 11.22 -13.24 3.04
C LEU A 117 11.42 -14.68 2.56
N LEU A 118 10.91 -15.07 1.40
CA LEU A 118 11.21 -16.38 0.79
C LEU A 118 12.38 -16.29 -0.18
N ASP A 119 12.83 -15.08 -0.53
CA ASP A 119 13.97 -14.88 -1.42
C ASP A 119 15.29 -15.21 -0.69
N PRO A 120 16.05 -16.22 -1.16
CA PRO A 120 17.33 -16.57 -0.57
C PRO A 120 18.34 -15.42 -0.55
N GLN A 121 18.27 -14.47 -1.50
CA GLN A 121 19.17 -13.33 -1.56
C GLN A 121 18.97 -12.37 -0.38
N VAL A 122 17.75 -12.26 0.13
CA VAL A 122 17.46 -11.44 1.32
C VAL A 122 18.15 -12.05 2.53
N TRP A 123 18.07 -13.37 2.72
CA TRP A 123 18.73 -14.06 3.83
C TRP A 123 20.24 -14.09 3.75
N ALA A 124 20.81 -14.10 2.54
CA ALA A 124 22.26 -14.04 2.36
C ALA A 124 22.89 -12.73 2.84
N GLN A 125 22.07 -11.69 3.09
CA GLN A 125 22.51 -10.36 3.55
C GLN A 125 22.22 -10.10 5.04
N LEU A 126 21.53 -11.01 5.72
CA LEU A 126 21.15 -10.92 7.15
C LEU A 126 22.17 -11.64 8.04
#